data_AF-A0A2A2VM21-F1
#
_entry.id   AF-A0A2A2VM21-F1
#
_cell.length_a   1.000
_cell.length_b   1.000
_cell.length_c   1.000
_cell.angle_alpha   90.00
_cell.angle_beta   90.00
_cell.angle_gamma   90.00
#
_symmetry.space_group_name_H-M   'P 1'
#
loop_
_entity.id
_entity.type
_entity.pdbx_description
1 polymer ?
#
loop_
_entity_poly.entity_id
_entity_poly.type
_entity_poly.pdbx_seq_one_letter_code
_entity_poly.pdbx_strand_id
1 'polypeptide(L)'
;MLLLTAKHIIADFMLQNAWMAIGKDQKTGWAMPLLAHCLVHLAVALALILVVAPRFWYVAFVDFVIHVIVDRCKGYCASHFGVTLEAHHPWFWTLIGVDQALHHLTGFALSIYMAAN
;
A
#
# COMPACT_ATOMS: atom_id res chain seq x y z
N MET A 1 11.50 -5.92 8.50
CA MET A 1 11.54 -4.69 7.70
C MET A 1 11.83 -5.00 6.24
N LEU A 2 12.97 -5.61 5.92
CA LEU A 2 13.35 -5.91 4.53
C LEU A 2 12.29 -6.69 3.74
N LEU A 3 11.66 -7.71 4.35
CA LEU A 3 10.58 -8.48 3.72
C LEU A 3 9.37 -7.61 3.37
N LEU A 4 8.95 -6.72 4.27
CA LEU A 4 7.80 -5.84 4.06
C LEU A 4 8.13 -4.70 3.09
N THR A 5 9.39 -4.26 3.01
CA THR A 5 9.89 -3.38 1.95
C THR A 5 9.85 -4.09 0.59
N ALA A 6 10.36 -5.32 0.49
CA ALA A 6 10.33 -6.10 -0.75
C ALA A 6 8.89 -6.38 -1.19
N LYS A 7 8.00 -6.72 -0.26
CA LYS A 7 6.55 -6.83 -0.49
C LYS A 7 6.03 -5.60 -1.21
N HIS A 8 6.33 -4.41 -0.67
CA HIS A 8 5.83 -3.15 -1.21
C HIS A 8 6.28 -2.96 -2.65
N ILE A 9 7.57 -3.17 -2.93
CA ILE A 9 8.12 -3.01 -4.28
C ILE A 9 7.46 -3.98 -5.28
N ILE A 10 7.36 -5.26 -4.90
CA ILE A 10 6.74 -6.29 -5.75
C ILE A 10 5.30 -5.93 -6.05
N ALA A 11 4.54 -5.55 -5.03
CA ALA A 11 3.11 -5.33 -5.19
C ALA A 11 2.80 -4.02 -5.94
N ASP A 12 3.48 -2.90 -5.64
CA ASP A 12 3.24 -1.59 -6.29
C ASP A 12 3.78 -1.49 -7.71
N PHE A 13 4.94 -2.12 -7.99
CA PHE A 13 5.70 -1.85 -9.22
C PHE A 13 5.81 -3.04 -10.16
N MET A 14 5.53 -4.27 -9.70
CA MET A 14 5.60 -5.47 -10.54
C MET A 14 4.22 -6.09 -10.78
N LEU A 15 3.36 -6.13 -9.76
CA LEU A 15 2.06 -6.81 -9.82
C LEU A 15 0.87 -5.87 -10.02
N GLN A 16 1.00 -4.60 -9.61
CA GLN A 16 -0.02 -3.58 -9.86
C GLN A 16 -0.12 -3.27 -11.36
N ASN A 17 -1.33 -3.36 -11.91
CA ASN A 17 -1.61 -2.97 -13.29
C ASN A 17 -2.20 -1.55 -13.37
N ALA A 18 -2.36 -1.04 -14.60
CA ALA A 18 -2.88 0.30 -14.84
C ALA A 18 -4.30 0.52 -14.27
N TRP A 19 -5.17 -0.49 -14.32
CA TRP A 19 -6.52 -0.40 -13.77
C TRP A 19 -6.50 -0.20 -12.25
N MET A 20 -5.65 -0.94 -11.53
CA MET A 20 -5.43 -0.75 -10.09
C MET A 20 -4.87 0.64 -9.80
N ALA A 21 -3.76 1.00 -10.45
CA ALA A 21 -3.01 2.22 -10.18
C ALA A 21 -3.83 3.49 -10.42
N ILE A 22 -4.50 3.58 -11.57
CA ILE A 22 -5.31 4.74 -11.95
C ILE A 22 -6.66 4.70 -11.24
N GLY A 23 -7.25 3.52 -11.10
CA GLY A 23 -8.59 3.34 -10.56
C GLY A 23 -8.68 3.64 -9.06
N LYS A 24 -7.68 3.25 -8.26
CA LYS A 24 -7.72 3.43 -6.80
C LYS A 24 -7.74 4.91 -6.38
N ASP A 25 -7.22 5.78 -7.24
CA ASP A 25 -7.16 7.23 -7.04
C ASP A 25 -8.40 7.99 -7.54
N GLN A 26 -9.40 7.33 -8.14
CA GLN A 26 -10.57 8.02 -8.69
C GLN A 26 -11.53 8.58 -7.61
N LYS A 27 -12.33 9.59 -7.98
CA LYS A 27 -13.43 10.11 -7.13
C LYS A 27 -14.53 9.07 -6.90
N THR A 28 -14.88 8.33 -7.95
CA THR A 28 -15.91 7.29 -7.97
C THR A 28 -15.36 6.02 -8.60
N GLY A 29 -15.96 4.87 -8.33
CA GLY A 29 -15.50 3.59 -8.89
C GLY A 29 -14.14 3.10 -8.37
N TRP A 30 -13.57 3.76 -7.36
CA TRP A 30 -12.25 3.45 -6.80
C TRP A 30 -12.21 2.17 -5.96
N ALA A 31 -13.34 1.72 -5.43
CA ALA A 31 -13.40 0.65 -4.44
C ALA A 31 -12.84 -0.68 -4.96
N MET A 32 -13.23 -1.09 -6.16
CA MET A 32 -12.76 -2.37 -6.75
C MET A 32 -11.27 -2.34 -7.13
N PRO A 33 -10.76 -1.30 -7.83
CA PRO A 33 -9.32 -1.13 -8.06
C PRO A 33 -8.49 -1.12 -6.78
N LEU A 34 -8.94 -0.37 -5.77
CA LEU A 34 -8.27 -0.29 -4.47
C LEU A 34 -8.24 -1.65 -3.78
N LEU A 35 -9.39 -2.31 -3.68
CA LEU A 35 -9.48 -3.61 -3.03
C LEU A 35 -8.58 -4.64 -3.73
N ALA A 36 -8.60 -4.69 -5.05
CA ALA A 36 -7.77 -5.62 -5.81
C ALA A 36 -6.28 -5.36 -5.58
N HIS A 37 -5.87 -4.09 -5.57
CA HIS A 37 -4.50 -3.71 -5.24
C HIS A 37 -4.11 -4.14 -3.82
N CYS A 38 -4.91 -3.80 -2.80
CA CYS A 38 -4.60 -4.17 -1.42
C CYS A 38 -4.63 -5.69 -1.20
N LEU A 39 -5.45 -6.45 -1.94
CA LEU A 39 -5.44 -7.91 -1.91
C LEU A 39 -4.13 -8.49 -2.46
N VAL A 40 -3.50 -7.86 -3.45
CA VAL A 40 -2.14 -8.23 -3.90
C VAL A 40 -1.14 -8.01 -2.75
N HIS A 41 -1.22 -6.89 -2.04
CA HIS A 41 -0.36 -6.64 -0.87
C HIS A 41 -0.57 -7.68 0.23
N LEU A 42 -1.83 -8.01 0.53
CA LEU A 42 -2.17 -9.06 1.50
C LEU A 42 -1.58 -10.41 1.09
N ALA A 43 -1.77 -10.82 -0.17
CA ALA A 43 -1.28 -12.11 -0.66
C ALA A 43 0.25 -12.22 -0.57
N VAL A 44 0.97 -11.20 -1.01
CA VAL A 44 2.44 -11.17 -0.95
C VAL A 44 2.91 -11.11 0.51
N ALA A 45 2.30 -10.27 1.36
CA ALA A 45 2.64 -10.19 2.78
C ALA A 45 2.46 -11.54 3.48
N LEU A 46 1.30 -12.16 3.28
CA LEU A 46 0.93 -13.42 3.91
C LEU A 46 1.89 -14.54 3.48
N ALA A 47 2.20 -14.64 2.18
CA ALA A 47 3.16 -15.62 1.69
C ALA A 47 4.55 -15.44 2.34
N LEU A 48 5.08 -14.22 2.39
CA LEU A 48 6.39 -13.94 2.99
C LEU A 48 6.41 -14.20 4.50
N ILE A 49 5.35 -13.79 5.22
CA ILE A 49 5.24 -14.00 6.66
C ILE A 49 5.11 -15.50 6.98
N LEU A 50 4.34 -16.26 6.22
CA LEU A 50 4.19 -17.71 6.44
C LEU A 50 5.50 -18.47 6.23
N VAL A 51 6.37 -18.01 5.33
CA VAL A 51 7.69 -18.63 5.11
C VAL A 51 8.66 -18.33 6.25
N VAL A 52 8.63 -17.11 6.81
CA VAL A 52 9.67 -16.64 7.75
C VAL A 52 9.24 -16.72 9.22
N ALA A 53 7.97 -16.40 9.51
CA ALA A 53 7.45 -16.29 10.86
C ALA A 53 5.94 -16.62 10.91
N PRO A 54 5.53 -17.88 10.64
CA PRO A 54 4.13 -18.27 10.43
C PRO A 54 3.20 -17.99 11.63
N ARG A 55 3.75 -17.95 12.85
CA ARG A 55 3.02 -17.52 14.07
C ARG A 55 2.35 -16.15 13.90
N PHE A 56 2.88 -15.27 13.05
CA PHE A 56 2.40 -13.91 12.84
C PHE A 56 1.52 -13.73 11.60
N TRP A 57 0.90 -14.80 11.07
CA TRP A 57 0.05 -14.73 9.87
C TRP A 57 -0.99 -13.59 9.90
N TYR A 58 -1.56 -13.28 11.06
CA TYR A 58 -2.57 -12.24 11.25
C TYR A 58 -2.02 -10.83 11.01
N VAL A 59 -0.70 -10.61 11.13
CA VAL A 59 -0.05 -9.32 10.84
C VAL A 59 -0.26 -8.92 9.39
N ALA A 60 -0.36 -9.88 8.45
CA ALA A 60 -0.68 -9.58 7.05
C ALA A 60 -2.06 -8.93 6.89
N PHE A 61 -3.04 -9.34 7.69
CA PHE A 61 -4.39 -8.76 7.68
C PHE A 61 -4.43 -7.39 8.35
N VAL A 62 -3.63 -7.18 9.40
CA VAL A 62 -3.46 -5.85 10.01
C VAL A 62 -2.83 -4.88 9.01
N ASP A 63 -1.74 -5.29 8.35
CA ASP A 63 -1.10 -4.54 7.28
C ASP A 63 -2.08 -4.23 6.15
N PHE A 64 -2.89 -5.19 5.71
CA PHE A 64 -3.93 -5.00 4.69
C PHE A 64 -4.91 -3.88 5.06
N VAL A 65 -5.44 -3.87 6.29
CA VAL A 65 -6.39 -2.82 6.72
C VAL A 65 -5.72 -1.45 6.72
N ILE A 66 -4.50 -1.34 7.27
CA ILE A 66 -3.76 -0.08 7.29
C ILE A 66 -3.46 0.38 5.86
N HIS A 67 -3.07 -0.54 4.98
CA HIS A 67 -2.73 -0.26 3.60
C HIS A 67 -3.93 0.28 2.81
N VAL A 68 -5.12 -0.32 2.98
CA VAL A 68 -6.38 0.21 2.40
C VAL A 68 -6.63 1.65 2.86
N ILE A 69 -6.42 1.94 4.15
CA ILE A 69 -6.66 3.28 4.71
C ILE A 69 -5.67 4.30 4.12
N VAL A 70 -4.37 3.99 4.10
CA VAL A 70 -3.34 4.88 3.57
C VAL A 70 -3.59 5.19 2.10
N ASP A 71 -3.81 4.15 1.28
CA ASP A 71 -4.08 4.31 -0.14
C ASP A 71 -5.35 5.11 -0.41
N ARG A 72 -6.42 4.88 0.38
CA ARG A 72 -7.66 5.64 0.24
C ARG A 72 -7.48 7.11 0.64
N CYS A 73 -6.72 7.39 1.69
CA CYS A 73 -6.39 8.77 2.07
C CYS A 73 -5.61 9.47 0.96
N LYS A 74 -4.60 8.80 0.38
CA LYS A 74 -3.85 9.32 -0.76
C LYS A 74 -4.74 9.54 -1.98
N GLY A 75 -5.56 8.57 -2.35
CA GLY A 75 -6.48 8.67 -3.49
C GLY A 75 -7.56 9.74 -3.29
N TYR A 76 -8.02 9.93 -2.05
CA TYR A 76 -8.90 11.05 -1.69
C TYR A 76 -8.21 12.39 -1.89
N CYS A 77 -6.98 12.57 -1.39
CA CYS A 77 -6.21 13.80 -1.60
C CYS A 77 -5.95 14.07 -3.09
N ALA A 78 -5.52 13.04 -3.84
CA ALA A 78 -5.27 13.14 -5.27
C ALA A 78 -6.52 13.61 -6.03
N SER A 79 -7.65 12.93 -5.81
CA SER A 79 -8.89 13.23 -6.53
C SER A 79 -9.59 14.51 -6.07
N HIS A 80 -9.59 14.81 -4.78
CA HIS A 80 -10.28 15.99 -4.24
C HIS A 80 -9.55 17.29 -4.62
N PHE A 81 -8.22 17.30 -4.56
CA PHE A 81 -7.40 18.49 -4.84
C PHE A 81 -6.84 18.52 -6.27
N GLY A 82 -7.09 17.50 -7.09
CA GLY A 82 -6.58 17.44 -8.47
C GLY A 82 -5.06 17.28 -8.54
N VAL A 83 -4.46 16.60 -7.56
CA VAL A 83 -3.02 16.35 -7.50
C VAL A 83 -2.67 15.19 -8.43
N THR A 84 -2.53 15.49 -9.72
CA THR A 84 -2.19 14.50 -10.76
C THR A 84 -0.93 14.90 -11.54
N LEU A 85 -0.34 13.91 -12.21
CA LEU A 85 0.83 14.11 -13.05
C LEU A 85 0.49 14.91 -14.30
N GLU A 86 -0.68 14.64 -14.90
CA GLU A 86 -1.18 15.29 -16.11
C GLU A 86 -1.44 16.79 -15.88
N ALA A 87 -1.87 17.16 -14.67
CA ALA A 87 -2.04 18.54 -14.26
C ALA A 87 -0.71 19.25 -13.94
N HIS A 88 0.43 18.55 -14.03
CA HIS A 88 1.75 19.04 -13.60
C HIS A 88 1.72 19.62 -12.17
N HIS A 89 0.91 19.03 -11.29
CA HIS A 89 0.69 19.58 -9.95
C HIS A 89 1.98 19.48 -9.12
N PRO A 90 2.47 20.57 -8.48
CA PRO A 90 3.77 20.59 -7.79
C PRO A 90 3.87 19.57 -6.66
N TRP A 91 2.73 19.19 -6.06
CA TRP A 91 2.68 18.21 -4.97
C TRP A 91 2.50 16.77 -5.42
N PHE A 92 2.48 16.47 -6.72
CA PHE A 92 2.29 15.10 -7.20
C PHE A 92 3.35 14.14 -6.61
N TRP A 93 4.63 14.48 -6.76
CA TRP A 93 5.71 13.68 -6.21
C TRP A 93 5.76 13.67 -4.68
N THR A 94 5.37 14.77 -4.05
CA THR A 94 5.25 14.83 -2.58
C THR A 94 4.19 13.85 -2.07
N LEU A 95 3.02 13.81 -2.71
CA LEU A 95 1.93 12.91 -2.32
C LEU A 95 2.33 11.44 -2.49
N ILE A 96 2.99 11.11 -3.60
CA ILE A 96 3.56 9.76 -3.82
C ILE A 96 4.64 9.44 -2.78
N GLY A 97 5.53 10.38 -2.47
CA GLY A 97 6.59 10.16 -1.48
C GLY A 97 6.05 9.92 -0.07
N VAL A 98 5.03 10.69 0.35
CA VAL A 98 4.36 10.51 1.64
C VAL A 98 3.66 9.16 1.72
N ASP A 99 2.99 8.74 0.66
CA ASP A 99 2.37 7.41 0.54
C ASP A 99 3.39 6.29 0.79
N GLN A 100 4.50 6.30 0.06
CA GLN A 100 5.57 5.28 0.23
C GLN A 100 6.17 5.32 1.64
N ALA A 101 6.37 6.52 2.21
CA ALA A 101 6.90 6.67 3.56
C ALA A 101 5.96 6.08 4.63
N LEU A 102 4.65 6.29 4.51
CA LEU A 102 3.65 5.75 5.44
C LEU A 102 3.60 4.22 5.38
N HIS A 103 3.66 3.63 4.19
CA HIS A 103 3.69 2.17 4.05
C HIS A 103 4.97 1.55 4.63
N HIS A 104 6.13 2.19 4.43
CA HIS A 104 7.37 1.76 5.06
C HIS A 104 7.36 1.94 6.58
N LEU A 105 6.75 3.01 7.09
CA LEU A 105 6.60 3.23 8.53
C LEU A 105 5.70 2.15 9.18
N THR A 106 4.59 1.80 8.52
CA THR A 106 3.74 0.67 8.92
C THR A 106 4.55 -0.63 8.94
N GLY A 107 5.26 -0.94 7.84
CA GLY A 107 6.12 -2.12 7.77
C GLY A 107 7.21 -2.16 8.85
N PHE A 108 7.78 -1.01 9.19
CA PHE A 108 8.76 -0.88 10.26
C PHE A 108 8.15 -1.16 11.63
N ALA A 109 7.02 -0.54 11.95
CA ALA A 109 6.30 -0.75 13.20
C ALA A 109 5.86 -2.21 13.39
N LEU A 110 5.29 -2.82 12.35
CA LEU A 110 4.91 -4.24 12.38
C LEU A 110 6.13 -5.16 12.52
N SER A 111 7.26 -4.81 11.93
CA SER A 111 8.50 -5.56 12.09
C SER A 111 9.02 -5.50 13.53
N ILE A 112 8.94 -4.34 14.19
CA ILE A 112 9.30 -4.20 15.61
C ILE A 112 8.37 -5.07 16.46
N TYR A 113 7.07 -4.99 16.22
CA TYR A 113 6.08 -5.79 16.95
C TYR A 113 6.38 -7.29 16.87
N MET A 114 6.63 -7.83 15.66
CA MET A 114 6.97 -9.24 15.47
C MET A 114 8.32 -9.62 16.08
N ALA A 115 9.30 -8.70 16.12
CA ALA A 115 10.60 -8.98 16.71
C ALA A 115 10.59 -8.96 18.25
N ALA A 116 9.65 -8.22 18.84
CA ALA A 116 9.50 -8.10 20.29
C ALA A 116 8.59 -9.18 20.92
N ASN A 117 8.00 -10.06 20.12
CA ASN A 117 7.03 -11.09 20.54
C ASN A 117 7.37 -12.45 19.90
#